data_AF-A0A7S2F1B9-F1
#
_entry.id   AF-A0A7S2F1B9-F1
#
_cell.length_a   1.000
_cell.length_b   1.000
_cell.length_c   1.000
_cell.angle_alpha   90.00
_cell.angle_beta   90.00
_cell.angle_gamma   90.00
#
_symmetry.space_group_name_H-M   'P 1'
#
loop_
_entity.id
_entity.type
_entity.pdbx_description
1 polymer ?
#
loop_
_entity_poly.entity_id
_entity_poly.type
_entity_poly.pdbx_seq_one_letter_code
_entity_poly.pdbx_strand_id
1 'polypeptide(L)'
;DGVASDAYSEEMYGIDGIEEEEHEDEVEEEQEEEEEEDEYDDAMERLKDANDTLQYDAENDSELVRQCLEEAEPYPIRGLFQFSDYWDEIEKYYYLQSGNEGGISCGWRDLDNLYRVVPGELTIVTGVPNSGKSE
;
A
#
# COMPACT_ATOMS: atom_id res chain seq x y z
N ASP A 1 42.79 -31.48 47.03
CA ASP A 1 43.39 -30.21 46.58
C ASP A 1 43.48 -30.30 45.05
N GLY A 2 42.75 -29.53 44.23
CA GLY A 2 42.38 -28.11 44.38
C GLY A 2 43.62 -27.27 44.07
N VAL A 3 43.67 -26.28 43.17
CA VAL A 3 42.67 -25.53 42.38
C VAL A 3 43.30 -25.27 40.98
N ALA A 4 42.64 -24.85 39.89
CA ALA A 4 41.27 -24.32 39.67
C ALA A 4 40.74 -24.67 38.27
N SER A 5 39.64 -24.01 37.86
CA SER A 5 39.12 -23.92 36.49
C SER A 5 39.24 -22.48 35.98
N ASP A 6 39.60 -22.29 34.70
CA ASP A 6 39.73 -20.96 34.09
C ASP A 6 38.41 -20.19 34.00
N ALA A 7 38.56 -18.87 33.84
CA ALA A 7 37.49 -17.89 33.90
C ALA A 7 36.40 -18.09 32.83
N TYR A 8 35.14 -18.03 33.26
CA TYR A 8 34.05 -17.57 32.40
C TYR A 8 33.93 -16.07 32.54
N SER A 9 33.90 -15.36 31.42
CA SER A 9 33.78 -13.91 31.38
C SER A 9 32.40 -13.47 31.86
N GLU A 10 32.36 -12.49 32.76
CA GLU A 10 31.23 -11.55 32.80
C GLU A 10 31.31 -10.70 31.52
N GLU A 11 30.19 -10.58 30.81
CA GLU A 11 29.78 -9.51 29.87
C GLU A 11 28.55 -10.03 29.09
N MET A 12 27.39 -10.05 29.77
CA MET A 12 26.07 -10.39 29.22
C MET A 12 25.03 -9.41 29.77
N TYR A 13 25.20 -8.13 29.43
CA TYR A 13 24.24 -7.06 29.71
C TYR A 13 24.35 -5.98 28.61
N GLY A 14 23.23 -5.61 27.98
CA GLY A 14 23.12 -4.38 27.20
C GLY A 14 22.80 -4.48 25.70
N ILE A 15 21.99 -5.44 25.25
CA ILE A 15 21.38 -5.41 23.90
C ILE A 15 19.85 -5.55 24.00
N ASP A 16 19.37 -6.51 24.80
CA ASP A 16 17.93 -6.81 25.02
C ASP A 16 17.06 -5.62 25.52
N GLY A 17 17.64 -4.48 25.89
CA GLY A 17 16.89 -3.29 26.31
C GLY A 17 16.79 -2.17 25.26
N ILE A 18 17.51 -2.27 24.15
CA ILE A 18 17.46 -1.27 23.07
C ILE A 18 16.37 -1.67 22.06
N GLU A 19 16.29 -2.96 21.73
CA GLU A 19 15.23 -3.50 20.85
C GLU A 19 13.83 -3.47 21.51
N GLU A 20 13.75 -3.44 22.85
CA GLU A 20 12.48 -3.25 23.58
C GLU A 20 12.09 -1.75 23.63
N GLU A 21 13.02 -0.81 23.90
CA GLU A 21 12.72 0.63 23.83
C GLU A 21 12.37 1.08 22.39
N GLU A 22 13.11 0.66 21.35
CA GLU A 22 12.82 1.00 19.95
C GLU A 22 11.44 0.46 19.49
N HIS A 23 10.98 -0.68 20.01
CA HIS A 23 9.64 -1.22 19.72
C HIS A 23 8.53 -0.53 20.55
N GLU A 24 8.80 -0.09 21.78
CA GLU A 24 7.84 0.72 22.54
C GLU A 24 7.68 2.11 21.89
N ASP A 25 8.76 2.75 21.44
CA ASP A 25 8.74 4.01 20.69
C ASP A 25 7.97 3.89 19.36
N GLU A 26 8.24 2.88 18.52
CA GLU A 26 7.50 2.64 17.25
C GLU A 26 5.99 2.44 17.49
N VAL A 27 5.60 1.80 18.59
CA VAL A 27 4.20 1.53 18.94
C VAL A 27 3.51 2.76 19.56
N GLU A 28 4.25 3.66 20.23
CA GLU A 28 3.72 4.98 20.63
C GLU A 28 3.55 5.91 19.41
N GLU A 29 4.49 5.92 18.44
CA GLU A 29 4.34 6.67 17.18
C GLU A 29 3.14 6.17 16.35
N GLU A 30 2.96 4.86 16.16
CA GLU A 30 1.78 4.30 15.46
C GLU A 30 0.44 4.66 16.16
N GLN A 31 0.42 4.75 17.49
CA GLN A 31 -0.78 5.16 18.25
C GLN A 31 -1.05 6.67 18.14
N GLU A 32 -0.03 7.52 18.14
CA GLU A 32 -0.20 8.97 17.91
C GLU A 32 -0.66 9.26 16.47
N GLU A 33 -0.19 8.49 15.47
CA GLU A 33 -0.68 8.58 14.08
C GLU A 33 -2.15 8.11 13.95
N GLU A 34 -2.55 6.98 14.57
CA GLU A 34 -3.97 6.55 14.60
C GLU A 34 -4.88 7.56 15.34
N GLU A 35 -4.42 8.15 16.46
CA GLU A 35 -5.20 9.18 17.18
C GLU A 35 -5.35 10.49 16.40
N GLU A 36 -4.33 10.93 15.64
CA GLU A 36 -4.50 12.06 14.70
C GLU A 36 -5.46 11.71 13.56
N GLU A 37 -5.34 10.54 12.91
CA GLU A 37 -6.27 10.15 11.83
C GLU A 37 -7.74 10.13 12.28
N ASP A 38 -8.04 9.58 13.45
CA ASP A 38 -9.39 9.57 14.04
C ASP A 38 -9.92 10.99 14.34
N GLU A 39 -9.07 11.92 14.82
CA GLU A 39 -9.46 13.34 15.04
C GLU A 39 -9.73 14.05 13.69
N TYR A 40 -8.92 13.80 12.66
CA TYR A 40 -9.14 14.36 11.32
C TYR A 40 -10.42 13.84 10.67
N ASP A 41 -10.76 12.56 10.82
CA ASP A 41 -11.99 11.98 10.25
C ASP A 41 -13.26 12.50 10.95
N ASP A 42 -13.25 12.65 12.29
CA ASP A 42 -14.35 13.28 13.05
C ASP A 42 -14.45 14.81 12.77
N ALA A 43 -13.35 15.48 12.45
CA ALA A 43 -13.38 16.86 11.94
C ALA A 43 -13.96 16.95 10.51
N MET A 44 -13.64 15.99 9.64
CA MET A 44 -14.19 15.91 8.28
C MET A 44 -15.68 15.52 8.26
N GLU A 45 -16.15 14.65 9.16
CA GLU A 45 -17.59 14.34 9.27
C GLU A 45 -18.41 15.58 9.67
N ARG A 46 -17.83 16.54 10.40
CA ARG A 46 -18.46 17.84 10.74
C ARG A 46 -18.58 18.81 9.56
N LEU A 47 -17.89 18.58 8.45
CA LEU A 47 -17.89 19.44 7.25
C LEU A 47 -18.58 18.78 6.04
N LYS A 48 -19.51 17.88 6.32
CA LYS A 48 -20.21 17.03 5.35
C LYS A 48 -20.97 17.77 4.24
N ASP A 49 -21.57 18.92 4.53
CA ASP A 49 -22.26 19.74 3.53
C ASP A 49 -22.00 21.25 3.67
N ALA A 50 -22.31 22.00 2.63
CA ALA A 50 -22.02 23.44 2.57
C ALA A 50 -22.77 24.26 3.63
N ASN A 51 -23.88 23.77 4.19
CA ASN A 51 -24.55 24.42 5.30
C ASN A 51 -23.82 24.12 6.63
N ASP A 52 -23.32 22.90 6.82
CA ASP A 52 -22.49 22.55 7.97
C ASP A 52 -21.17 23.36 7.94
N THR A 53 -20.52 23.46 6.77
CA THR A 53 -19.35 24.34 6.55
C THR A 53 -19.66 25.79 6.90
N LEU A 54 -20.80 26.35 6.48
CA LEU A 54 -21.16 27.75 6.78
C LEU A 54 -21.59 27.99 8.24
N GLN A 55 -21.78 26.94 9.05
CA GLN A 55 -22.14 27.03 10.47
C GLN A 55 -20.97 26.82 11.42
N TYR A 56 -19.81 26.38 10.92
CA TYR A 56 -18.65 26.01 11.72
C TYR A 56 -17.92 27.23 12.33
N ASP A 57 -17.44 28.17 11.50
CA ASP A 57 -16.94 29.47 11.92
C ASP A 57 -17.37 30.62 10.97
N ALA A 58 -18.16 31.54 11.53
CA ALA A 58 -18.88 32.57 10.78
C ALA A 58 -17.99 33.65 10.15
N GLU A 59 -16.69 33.70 10.48
CA GLU A 59 -15.77 34.75 10.01
C GLU A 59 -14.91 34.35 8.78
N ASN A 60 -14.70 33.06 8.50
CA ASN A 60 -13.85 32.61 7.37
C ASN A 60 -14.53 31.65 6.37
N ASP A 61 -15.55 30.88 6.77
CA ASP A 61 -15.96 29.68 6.01
C ASP A 61 -16.75 29.96 4.71
N SER A 62 -17.26 31.19 4.55
CA SER A 62 -17.84 31.62 3.27
C SER A 62 -16.84 31.63 2.12
N GLU A 63 -15.54 31.78 2.43
CA GLU A 63 -14.46 31.77 1.44
C GLU A 63 -14.15 30.34 0.97
N LEU A 64 -14.19 29.35 1.87
CA LEU A 64 -14.01 27.93 1.53
C LEU A 64 -15.09 27.45 0.56
N VAL A 65 -16.37 27.74 0.85
CA VAL A 65 -17.49 27.38 -0.04
C VAL A 65 -17.39 28.12 -1.38
N ARG A 66 -16.89 29.37 -1.39
CA ARG A 66 -16.63 30.14 -2.63
C ARG A 66 -15.50 29.50 -3.45
N GLN A 67 -14.41 29.11 -2.80
CA GLN A 67 -13.27 28.48 -3.46
C GLN A 67 -13.67 27.13 -4.08
N CYS A 68 -14.37 26.27 -3.34
CA CYS A 68 -14.91 25.01 -3.85
C CYS A 68 -15.84 25.18 -5.07
N LEU A 69 -16.52 26.32 -5.21
CA LEU A 69 -17.34 26.65 -6.39
C LEU A 69 -16.53 27.17 -7.57
N GLU A 70 -15.42 27.88 -7.33
CA GLU A 70 -14.55 28.45 -8.36
C GLU A 70 -13.54 27.45 -8.91
N GLU A 71 -13.08 26.53 -8.08
CA GLU A 71 -12.18 25.41 -8.42
C GLU A 71 -12.95 24.13 -8.79
N ALA A 72 -14.30 24.18 -8.82
CA ALA A 72 -15.16 23.04 -9.15
C ALA A 72 -14.86 22.44 -10.53
N GLU A 73 -14.20 21.29 -10.56
CA GLU A 73 -13.97 20.56 -11.79
C GLU A 73 -15.26 19.87 -12.32
N PRO A 74 -15.40 19.68 -13.64
CA PRO A 74 -16.53 18.94 -14.20
C PRO A 74 -16.58 17.52 -13.66
N TYR A 75 -17.71 17.14 -13.04
CA TYR A 75 -17.87 15.80 -12.44
C TYR A 75 -17.47 14.69 -13.42
N PRO A 76 -16.55 13.78 -13.04
CA PRO A 76 -16.01 12.78 -13.95
C PRO A 76 -17.13 11.86 -14.47
N ILE A 77 -17.19 11.70 -15.80
CA ILE A 77 -18.13 10.79 -16.42
C ILE A 77 -17.69 9.37 -16.03
N ARG A 78 -18.55 8.64 -15.30
CA ARG A 78 -18.23 7.29 -14.81
C ARG A 78 -17.75 6.38 -15.95
N GLY A 79 -16.53 5.85 -15.83
CA GLY A 79 -15.90 5.00 -16.84
C GLY A 79 -15.05 5.74 -17.89
N LEU A 80 -14.94 7.07 -17.80
CA LEU A 80 -13.92 7.86 -18.50
C LEU A 80 -12.80 8.18 -17.50
N PHE A 81 -11.61 7.70 -17.81
CA PHE A 81 -10.38 7.90 -17.05
C PHE A 81 -9.33 8.51 -18.00
N GLN A 82 -8.48 9.38 -17.48
CA GLN A 82 -7.33 9.88 -18.22
C GLN A 82 -6.17 8.88 -18.10
N PHE A 83 -5.21 8.95 -19.02
CA PHE A 83 -4.04 8.07 -18.97
C PHE A 83 -3.12 8.39 -17.76
N SER A 84 -3.12 9.65 -17.31
CA SER A 84 -2.43 10.11 -16.09
C SER A 84 -2.87 9.37 -14.83
N ASP A 85 -4.16 9.02 -14.76
CA ASP A 85 -4.79 8.49 -13.55
C ASP A 85 -4.28 7.07 -13.22
N TYR A 86 -3.65 6.40 -14.20
CA TYR A 86 -3.05 5.08 -14.07
C TYR A 86 -1.52 5.11 -13.88
N TRP A 87 -0.89 6.26 -13.73
CA TRP A 87 0.58 6.34 -13.76
C TRP A 87 1.23 5.50 -12.65
N ASP A 88 0.70 5.57 -11.43
CA ASP A 88 1.18 4.79 -10.28
C ASP A 88 0.94 3.28 -10.47
N GLU A 89 -0.19 2.89 -11.08
CA GLU A 89 -0.49 1.49 -11.40
C GLU A 89 0.47 0.95 -12.47
N ILE A 90 0.77 1.75 -13.49
CA ILE A 90 1.72 1.43 -14.56
C ILE A 90 3.14 1.32 -14.01
N GLU A 91 3.53 2.19 -13.08
CA GLU A 91 4.85 2.15 -12.44
C GLU A 91 5.00 0.90 -11.55
N LYS A 92 4.01 0.62 -10.69
CA LYS A 92 3.95 -0.62 -9.88
C LYS A 92 4.03 -1.87 -10.76
N TYR A 93 3.25 -1.91 -11.84
CA TYR A 93 3.26 -3.00 -12.81
C TYR A 93 4.62 -3.16 -13.51
N TYR A 94 5.24 -2.07 -13.95
CA TYR A 94 6.53 -2.09 -14.63
C TYR A 94 7.67 -2.59 -13.73
N TYR A 95 7.66 -2.21 -12.45
CA TYR A 95 8.63 -2.68 -11.45
C TYR A 95 8.23 -3.99 -10.75
N LEU A 96 7.11 -4.61 -11.14
CA LEU A 96 6.59 -5.87 -10.58
C LEU A 96 6.38 -5.83 -9.05
N GLN A 97 5.88 -4.70 -8.54
CA GLN A 97 5.80 -4.42 -7.10
C GLN A 97 4.62 -5.12 -6.40
N SER A 98 3.58 -5.49 -7.13
CA SER A 98 2.36 -6.12 -6.57
C SER A 98 2.41 -7.67 -6.63
N GLY A 99 3.54 -8.25 -6.99
CA GLY A 99 3.86 -9.69 -6.94
C GLY A 99 3.17 -10.59 -7.98
N ASN A 100 2.01 -10.18 -8.50
CA ASN A 100 1.23 -10.96 -9.47
C ASN A 100 1.49 -10.57 -10.94
N GLU A 101 2.12 -9.42 -11.21
CA GLU A 101 2.25 -8.88 -12.58
C GLU A 101 3.20 -9.71 -13.46
N GLY A 102 4.16 -10.39 -12.85
CA GLY A 102 5.16 -11.21 -13.56
C GLY A 102 4.64 -12.54 -14.11
N GLY A 103 3.41 -12.94 -13.76
CA GLY A 103 2.78 -14.18 -14.20
C GLY A 103 3.42 -15.47 -13.63
N ILE A 104 2.66 -16.56 -13.73
CA ILE A 104 3.04 -17.89 -13.23
C ILE A 104 3.81 -18.65 -14.33
N SER A 105 4.85 -19.38 -13.93
CA SER A 105 5.59 -20.30 -14.82
C SER A 105 4.64 -21.32 -15.48
N CYS A 106 4.81 -21.51 -16.78
CA CYS A 106 4.11 -22.55 -17.54
C CYS A 106 4.77 -23.94 -17.43
N GLY A 107 5.86 -24.06 -16.67
CA GLY A 107 6.66 -25.28 -16.51
C GLY A 107 7.64 -25.57 -17.65
N TRP A 108 7.55 -24.84 -18.77
CA TRP A 108 8.50 -24.94 -19.89
C TRP A 108 9.54 -23.83 -19.80
N ARG A 109 10.75 -24.18 -19.35
CA ARG A 109 11.86 -23.23 -19.11
C ARG A 109 12.20 -22.32 -20.30
N ASP A 110 12.09 -22.84 -21.52
CA ASP A 110 12.37 -22.06 -22.73
C ASP A 110 11.25 -21.08 -23.09
N LEU A 111 10.01 -21.34 -22.64
CA LEU A 111 8.86 -20.44 -22.80
C LEU A 111 8.74 -19.44 -21.64
N ASP A 112 9.08 -19.81 -20.41
CA ASP A 112 8.99 -18.97 -19.19
C ASP A 112 9.77 -17.65 -19.26
N ASN A 113 10.73 -17.54 -20.17
CA ASN A 113 11.51 -16.32 -20.45
C ASN A 113 10.86 -15.39 -21.49
N LEU A 114 9.83 -15.89 -22.20
CA LEU A 114 9.13 -15.21 -23.29
C LEU A 114 7.65 -14.96 -22.95
N TYR A 115 7.04 -15.84 -22.16
CA TYR A 115 5.64 -15.81 -21.79
C TYR A 115 5.40 -16.54 -20.46
N ARG A 116 4.50 -15.98 -19.64
CA ARG A 116 4.02 -16.54 -18.38
C ARG A 116 2.52 -16.35 -18.28
N VAL A 117 1.84 -17.24 -17.55
CA VAL A 117 0.37 -17.22 -17.43
C VAL A 117 -0.02 -16.22 -16.36
N VAL A 118 -0.67 -15.12 -16.72
CA VAL A 118 -1.14 -14.09 -15.78
C VAL A 118 -2.52 -14.48 -15.23
N PRO A 119 -2.74 -14.53 -13.90
CA PRO A 119 -4.06 -14.76 -13.32
C PRO A 119 -5.09 -13.72 -13.81
N GLY A 120 -6.28 -14.20 -14.19
CA GLY A 120 -7.35 -13.34 -14.73
C GLY A 120 -7.38 -13.24 -16.26
N GLU A 121 -6.31 -13.61 -16.96
CA GLU A 121 -6.27 -13.64 -18.42
C GLU A 121 -6.73 -14.98 -19.02
N LEU A 122 -7.21 -14.94 -20.27
CA LEU A 122 -7.56 -16.15 -21.04
C LEU A 122 -6.39 -16.62 -21.89
N THR A 123 -5.71 -17.68 -21.46
CA THR A 123 -4.67 -18.36 -22.25
C THR A 123 -5.28 -19.45 -23.13
N ILE A 124 -5.00 -19.45 -24.45
CA ILE A 124 -5.52 -20.44 -25.40
C ILE A 124 -4.39 -21.34 -25.91
N VAL A 125 -4.43 -22.64 -25.58
CA VAL A 125 -3.50 -23.65 -26.09
C VAL A 125 -4.10 -24.37 -27.31
N THR A 126 -3.41 -24.36 -28.44
CA THR A 126 -3.87 -24.96 -29.71
C THR A 126 -2.74 -25.63 -30.48
N GLY A 127 -3.08 -26.49 -31.45
CA GLY A 127 -2.12 -27.32 -32.19
C GLY A 127 -2.75 -28.58 -32.79
N VAL A 128 -2.00 -29.27 -33.66
CA VAL A 128 -2.49 -30.42 -34.44
C VAL A 128 -3.02 -31.57 -33.57
N PRO A 129 -3.91 -32.44 -34.08
CA PRO A 129 -4.34 -33.63 -33.35
C PRO A 129 -3.16 -34.47 -32.83
N ASN A 130 -3.33 -35.09 -31.66
CA ASN A 130 -2.31 -35.94 -31.01
C ASN A 130 -0.98 -35.24 -30.62
N SER A 131 -1.00 -33.92 -30.35
CA SER A 131 0.18 -33.12 -30.00
C SER A 131 0.36 -32.79 -28.50
N GLY A 132 -0.13 -33.63 -27.58
CA GLY A 132 0.12 -33.46 -26.13
C GLY A 132 -0.56 -32.27 -25.41
N LYS A 133 -1.49 -31.54 -26.04
CA LYS A 133 -2.18 -30.35 -25.46
C LYS A 133 -3.03 -30.60 -24.19
N SER A 134 -3.08 -31.84 -23.71
CA SER A 134 -3.91 -32.28 -22.59
C SER A 134 -3.10 -33.07 -21.56
N GLU A 135 -1.78 -33.13 -21.74
CA GLU A 135 -0.79 -33.60 -20.77
C GLU A 135 -0.26 -32.40 -19.98
#